data_AF-A0A8C6WIQ9-F1
#
_entry.id   AF-A0A8C6WIQ9-F1
#
_cell.length_a   1.000
_cell.length_b   1.000
_cell.length_c   1.000
_cell.angle_alpha   90.00
_cell.angle_beta   90.00
_cell.angle_gamma   90.00
#
_symmetry.space_group_name_H-M   'P 1'
#
loop_
_entity.id
_entity.type
_entity.pdbx_description
1 polymer ?
#
loop_
_entity_poly.entity_id
_entity_poly.type
_entity_poly.pdbx_seq_one_letter_code
_entity_poly.pdbx_strand_id
1 'polypeptide(L)' 'VIANPSRIILYYLVSRFLTTGPCRRAAEVLASELEEHQLLPGRLDWQGNEHPRSYEDVVSCL' A
#
# COMPACT_ATOMS: atom_id res chain seq x y z
N VAL A 1 -5.25 5.35 12.92
CA VAL A 1 -4.24 6.23 12.29
C VAL A 1 -4.84 6.71 10.98
N ILE A 2 -5.35 7.94 10.91
CA ILE A 2 -5.90 8.45 9.64
C ILE A 2 -4.69 8.78 8.77
N ALA A 3 -4.21 7.79 8.02
CA ALA A 3 -3.20 8.01 7.02
C ALA A 3 -3.78 9.02 6.02
N ASN A 4 -3.14 10.19 5.91
CA ASN A 4 -3.56 11.25 5.00
C ASN A 4 -3.75 10.63 3.60
N PRO A 5 -4.96 10.66 3.00
CA PRO A 5 -5.25 9.89 1.80
C PRO A 5 -4.31 10.25 0.64
N SER A 6 -3.88 11.51 0.57
CA SER A 6 -2.90 11.99 -0.41
C SER A 6 -1.52 11.33 -0.30
N ARG A 7 -1.07 10.98 0.91
CA ARG A 7 0.24 10.35 1.14
C ARG A 7 0.23 8.88 0.71
N ILE A 8 -0.87 8.18 0.96
CA ILE A 8 -1.05 6.77 0.61
C ILE A 8 -0.95 6.59 -0.92
N ILE A 9 -1.66 7.45 -1.66
CA ILE A 9 -1.65 7.43 -3.13
C ILE A 9 -0.22 7.63 -3.66
N LEU A 10 0.55 8.54 -3.05
CA LEU A 10 1.94 8.78 -3.46
C LEU A 10 2.82 7.53 -3.25
N TYR A 11 2.76 6.91 -2.07
CA TYR A 11 3.54 5.70 -1.80
C TYR A 11 3.21 4.56 -2.76
N TYR A 12 1.92 4.39 -3.10
CA TYR A 12 1.47 3.44 -4.10
C TYR A 12 2.01 3.73 -5.51
N LEU A 13 1.99 5.00 -5.95
CA LEU A 13 2.50 5.37 -7.27
C LEU A 13 4.01 5.13 -7.38
N VAL A 14 4.75 5.45 -6.31
CA VAL A 14 6.19 5.19 -6.23
C VAL A 14 6.46 3.68 -6.25
N SER A 15 5.73 2.89 -5.45
CA SER A 15 5.92 1.45 -5.41
C SER A 15 5.70 0.82 -6.78
N ARG A 16 4.62 1.20 -7.49
CA ARG A 16 4.30 0.73 -8.85
C ARG A 16 5.35 1.15 -9.88
N PHE A 17 5.84 2.38 -9.79
CA PHE A 17 6.94 2.85 -10.63
C PHE A 17 8.19 1.98 -10.44
N LEU A 18 8.55 1.69 -9.18
CA LEU A 18 9.73 0.88 -8.85
C LEU A 18 9.59 -0.59 -9.29
N THR A 19 8.41 -1.21 -9.18
CA THR A 19 8.19 -2.60 -9.64
C THR A 19 8.30 -2.73 -11.15
N THR A 20 7.89 -1.72 -11.90
CA THR A 20 8.03 -1.70 -13.37
C THR A 20 9.44 -1.35 -13.85
N GLY A 21 10.31 -0.87 -12.96
CA GLY A 21 11.67 -0.45 -13.26
C GLY A 21 12.76 -1.46 -12.83
N PRO A 22 14.05 -1.09 -12.97
CA PRO A 22 15.18 -1.91 -12.51
C PRO A 22 15.27 -1.99 -10.97
N CYS A 23 14.58 -1.10 -10.26
CA CYS A 23 14.67 -0.92 -8.81
C CYS A 23 13.68 -1.81 -8.03
N ARG A 24 13.55 -3.10 -8.41
CA ARG A 24 12.60 -4.03 -7.76
C ARG A 24 12.85 -4.21 -6.26
N ARG A 25 14.12 -4.29 -5.85
CA ARG A 25 14.50 -4.40 -4.44
C ARG A 25 14.06 -3.19 -3.60
N ALA A 26 14.03 -2.00 -4.20
CA ALA A 26 13.51 -0.81 -3.52
C ALA A 26 11.98 -0.87 -3.39
N ALA A 27 11.28 -1.46 -4.36
CA ALA A 27 9.84 -1.68 -4.28
C ALA A 27 9.47 -2.65 -3.15
N GLU A 28 10.24 -3.73 -2.99
CA GLU A 28 10.04 -4.72 -1.92
C GLU A 28 10.22 -4.11 -0.53
N VAL A 29 11.32 -3.37 -0.32
CA VAL A 29 11.57 -2.68 0.96
C VAL A 29 10.46 -1.67 1.26
N LEU A 30 10.07 -0.87 0.25
CA LEU A 30 8.98 0.09 0.42
C LEU A 30 7.66 -0.61 0.79
N ALA A 31 7.35 -1.76 0.19
CA ALA A 31 6.14 -2.53 0.51
C ALA A 31 6.17 -3.04 1.96
N SER A 32 7.30 -3.59 2.42
CA SER A 32 7.46 -4.05 3.80
C SER A 32 7.30 -2.92 4.82
N GLU A 33 7.89 -1.75 4.57
CA GLU A 33 7.77 -0.56 5.43
C GLU A 33 6.32 -0.05 5.49
N LEU A 34 5.58 -0.10 4.38
CA LEU A 34 4.18 0.30 4.33
C LEU A 34 3.28 -0.62 5.17
N GLU A 35 3.58 -1.92 5.18
CA GLU A 35 2.87 -2.91 5.99
C GLU A 35 3.23 -2.78 7.49
N GLU A 36 4.52 -2.64 7.81
CA GLU A 36 5.00 -2.48 9.19
C GLU A 36 4.40 -1.23 9.85
N HIS A 37 4.33 -0.13 9.11
CA HIS A 37 3.75 1.12 9.60
C HIS A 37 2.23 1.24 9.41
N GLN A 38 1.55 0.20 8.90
CA GLN A 38 0.11 0.18 8.62
C GLN A 38 -0.34 1.44 7.85
N LEU A 39 0.47 1.86 6.87
CA LEU A 39 0.21 3.05 6.06
C LEU A 39 -0.71 2.75 4.86
N LEU A 40 -0.95 1.48 4.58
CA LEU A 40 -1.89 1.04 3.56
C LEU A 40 -3.33 1.31 4.02
N PRO A 41 -4.21 1.69 3.09
CA PRO A 41 -5.61 1.89 3.42
C PRO A 41 -6.23 0.52 3.73
N GLY A 42 -6.81 0.38 4.92
CA GLY A 42 -7.55 -0.81 5.29
C GLY A 42 -8.72 -1.07 4.33
N ARG A 43 -9.14 -2.34 4.21
CA ARG A 43 -10.43 -2.64 3.58
C ARG A 43 -11.54 -2.34 4.57
N LEU A 44 -12.56 -1.63 4.10
CA LEU A 44 -13.86 -1.66 4.77
C LEU A 44 -14.60 -2.91 4.29
N ASP A 45 -15.12 -3.69 5.23
CA ASP A 45 -16.11 -4.71 4.91
C ASP A 45 -17.49 -4.06 4.63
N TRP A 46 -18.48 -4.88 4.27
CA TRP A 46 -19.85 -4.44 4.04
C TRP A 46 -20.57 -3.99 5.33
N GLN A 47 -19.97 -4.22 6.49
CA GLN A 47 -20.45 -3.79 7.81
C GLN A 47 -19.74 -2.53 8.32
N GLY A 48 -18.76 -2.00 7.57
CA GLY A 48 -17.96 -0.81 7.92
C GLY A 48 -16.75 -1.07 8.81
N ASN A 49 -16.34 -2.32 9.05
CA ASN A 49 -15.15 -2.65 9.83
C ASN A 49 -13.87 -2.60 8.98
N GLU A 50 -12.83 -1.98 9.53
CA GLU A 50 -11.50 -1.93 8.92
C GLU A 50 -10.76 -3.26 9.10
N HIS A 51 -10.31 -3.81 7.99
CA HIS A 51 -9.44 -4.98 7.93
C HIS A 51 -8.07 -4.57 7.41
N PRO A 52 -6.98 -5.06 8.03
CA PRO A 52 -5.64 -4.86 7.49
C PRO A 52 -5.59 -5.45 6.08
N ARG A 53 -4.99 -4.69 5.16
CA ARG A 53 -4.87 -5.07 3.75
C ARG A 53 -3.38 -5.26 3.45
N SER A 54 -3.04 -6.35 2.76
CA SER A 54 -1.68 -6.57 2.28
C SER A 54 -1.36 -5.65 1.11
N TYR A 55 -0.08 -5.39 0.87
CA TYR A 55 0.35 -4.62 -0.29
C TYR A 55 -0.12 -5.27 -1.61
N GLU A 56 -0.06 -6.60 -1.70
CA GLU A 56 -0.53 -7.36 -2.88
C GLU A 56 -2.02 -7.14 -3.16
N ASP A 57 -2.85 -7.05 -2.13
CA ASP A 57 -4.28 -6.75 -2.28
C ASP A 57 -4.52 -5.34 -2.85
N VAL A 58 -3.69 -4.37 -2.49
CA VAL A 58 -3.79 -3.00 -3.04
C VAL A 58 -3.42 -2.98 -4.52
N VAL A 59 -2.40 -3.76 -4.90
CA VAL A 59 -1.95 -3.85 -6.30
C VAL A 59 -2.93 -4.66 -7.16
N SER A 60 -3.54 -5.70 -6.60
CA SER A 60 -4.40 -6.65 -7.34
C SER A 60 -5.85 -6.18 -7.52
N CYS A 61 -6.34 -5.26 -6.68
CA CYS A 61 -7.73 -4.78 -6.74
C CYS A 61 -7.94 -3.54 -7.63
N LEU A 62 -6.92 -3.14 -8.39
CA LEU A 62 -6.96 -2.06 -9.39
C LEU A 62 -6.79 -2.64 -10.78
#